data_AF-A0AAD5U9W3-F1
#
_entry.id   AF-A0AAD5U9W3-F1
#
_cell.length_a   1.000
_cell.length_b   1.000
_cell.length_c   1.000
_cell.angle_alpha   90.00
_cell.angle_beta   90.00
_cell.angle_gamma   90.00
#
_symmetry.space_group_name_H-M   'P 1'
#
loop_
_entity.id
_entity.type
_entity.pdbx_description
1 polymer ?
#
loop_
_entity_poly.entity_id
_entity_poly.type
_entity_poly.pdbx_seq_one_letter_code
_entity_poly.pdbx_strand_id
1 'polypeptide(L)'
;MLTLSSPKTGTLVGSDFHGNEYYENRNDISGRDRWVVYNKWNFDATQVPPEWHQWIHRMTDEVPDGRNFKTSFYTPTHAENHTGTRGAFKTYSTVKPKIQKWEPKVLNRE
;
A
#
# COMPACT_ATOMS: atom_id res chain seq x y z
N MET A 1 12.83 -21.81 4.49
CA MET A 1 11.44 -21.81 5.00
C MET A 1 11.40 -20.89 6.22
N LEU A 2 11.32 -19.57 6.02
CA LEU A 2 11.40 -18.58 7.12
C LEU A 2 10.31 -17.48 7.04
N THR A 3 9.49 -17.46 5.99
CA THR A 3 8.49 -16.40 5.74
C THR A 3 7.05 -16.91 5.82
N LEU A 4 6.75 -18.09 5.25
CA LEU A 4 5.47 -18.78 5.43
C LEU A 4 5.53 -19.81 6.56
N SER A 5 4.44 -19.90 7.33
CA SER A 5 4.29 -20.85 8.44
C SER A 5 4.09 -22.31 7.99
N SER A 6 3.65 -22.53 6.74
CA SER A 6 3.43 -23.87 6.18
C SER A 6 4.14 -24.03 4.83
N PRO A 7 4.68 -25.23 4.51
CA PRO A 7 5.18 -25.51 3.17
C PRO A 7 4.04 -25.38 2.16
N LYS A 8 4.25 -24.57 1.13
CA LYS A 8 3.37 -24.46 -0.02
C LYS A 8 4.16 -24.70 -1.29
N THR A 9 3.52 -25.31 -2.27
CA THR A 9 4.05 -25.49 -3.63
C THR A 9 3.02 -24.93 -4.59
N GLY A 10 3.44 -24.11 -5.54
CA GLY A 10 2.57 -23.47 -6.52
C GLY A 10 3.36 -22.88 -7.67
N THR A 11 2.64 -22.41 -8.68
CA THR A 11 3.23 -21.74 -9.84
C THR A 11 3.44 -20.26 -9.54
N LEU A 12 4.63 -19.74 -9.86
CA LEU A 12 4.90 -18.30 -9.80
C LEU A 12 4.07 -17.61 -10.89
N VAL A 13 3.21 -16.69 -10.47
CA VAL A 13 2.32 -15.91 -11.34
C VAL A 13 2.99 -14.61 -11.77
N GLY A 14 3.72 -13.96 -10.86
CA GLY A 14 4.47 -12.75 -11.16
C GLY A 14 5.06 -12.11 -9.91
N SER A 15 5.69 -10.95 -10.12
CA SER A 15 6.30 -10.14 -9.07
C SER A 15 5.85 -8.69 -9.18
N ASP A 16 5.70 -8.00 -8.05
CA ASP A 16 5.42 -6.56 -8.04
C ASP A 16 6.68 -5.69 -8.09
N PHE A 17 6.50 -4.36 -8.10
CA PHE A 17 7.60 -3.38 -8.06
C PHE A 17 8.39 -3.40 -6.73
N HIS A 18 7.81 -3.88 -5.64
CA HIS A 18 8.48 -4.02 -4.34
C HIS A 18 9.28 -5.34 -4.23
N GLY A 19 9.18 -6.20 -5.24
CA GLY A 19 9.80 -7.53 -5.30
C GLY A 19 9.01 -8.61 -4.57
N ASN A 20 7.76 -8.37 -4.17
CA ASN A 20 6.90 -9.42 -3.63
C ASN A 20 6.51 -10.38 -4.76
N GLU A 21 6.58 -11.67 -4.48
CA GLU A 21 6.29 -12.73 -5.44
C GLU A 21 4.91 -13.35 -5.17
N TYR A 22 4.13 -13.56 -6.22
CA TYR A 22 2.76 -14.05 -6.14
C TYR A 22 2.65 -15.43 -6.75
N TYR A 23 1.99 -16.34 -6.05
CA TYR A 23 1.89 -17.75 -6.42
C TYR A 23 0.43 -18.21 -6.45
N GLU A 24 0.13 -19.15 -7.35
CA GLU A 24 -1.18 -19.81 -7.45
C GLU A 24 -1.03 -21.35 -7.44
N ASN A 25 -1.94 -22.05 -6.78
CA ASN A 25 -2.12 -23.49 -6.86
C ASN A 25 -3.61 -23.85 -6.72
N ARG A 26 -4.27 -24.14 -7.85
CA ARG A 26 -5.70 -24.48 -7.94
C ARG A 26 -6.05 -25.85 -7.33
N ASN A 27 -5.06 -26.68 -7.02
CA ASN A 27 -5.27 -27.96 -6.35
C ASN A 27 -5.33 -27.82 -4.81
N ASP A 28 -5.00 -26.65 -4.26
CA ASP A 28 -5.14 -26.37 -2.82
C ASP A 28 -6.60 -26.03 -2.48
N ILE A 29 -6.91 -25.99 -1.19
CA ILE A 29 -8.24 -25.67 -0.67
C ILE A 29 -8.64 -24.26 -1.11
N SER A 30 -9.91 -24.07 -1.48
CA SER A 30 -10.46 -22.74 -1.79
C SER A 30 -10.21 -21.77 -0.61
N GLY A 31 -9.72 -20.57 -0.94
CA GLY A 31 -9.20 -19.57 -0.03
C GLY A 31 -7.69 -19.64 0.23
N ARG A 32 -7.00 -20.72 -0.15
CA ARG A 32 -5.55 -20.92 0.09
C ARG A 32 -4.72 -21.15 -1.17
N ASP A 33 -5.36 -21.25 -2.32
CA ASP A 33 -4.74 -21.39 -3.64
C ASP A 33 -3.83 -20.23 -4.06
N ARG A 34 -4.08 -18.99 -3.61
CA ARG A 34 -3.27 -17.81 -3.92
C ARG A 34 -2.55 -17.33 -2.66
N TRP A 35 -1.26 -17.04 -2.76
CA TRP A 35 -0.48 -16.44 -1.67
C TRP A 35 0.63 -15.55 -2.20
N VAL A 36 1.13 -14.69 -1.32
CA VAL A 36 2.26 -13.79 -1.57
C VAL A 36 3.45 -14.20 -0.70
N VAL A 37 4.64 -14.15 -1.28
CA VAL A 37 5.91 -14.22 -0.57
C VAL A 37 6.50 -12.81 -0.58
N TYR A 38 6.51 -12.18 0.59
CA TYR A 38 7.06 -10.83 0.72
C TYR A 38 8.59 -10.83 0.60
N ASN A 39 9.11 -9.79 -0.03
CA ASN A 39 10.56 -9.58 -0.18
C ASN A 39 11.21 -9.15 1.14
N LYS A 40 10.50 -8.33 1.93
CA LYS A 40 10.99 -7.82 3.21
C LYS A 40 10.80 -8.85 4.33
N TRP A 41 11.78 -8.94 5.24
CA TRP A 41 11.67 -9.74 6.46
C TRP A 41 10.58 -9.22 7.41
N ASN A 42 10.52 -7.90 7.63
CA ASN A 42 9.44 -7.26 8.38
C ASN A 42 8.28 -6.97 7.43
N PHE A 43 7.63 -8.05 6.97
CA PHE A 43 6.54 -7.97 6.02
C PHE A 43 5.27 -7.43 6.67
N ASP A 44 4.46 -6.74 5.87
CA ASP A 44 3.13 -6.28 6.26
C ASP A 44 2.15 -6.47 5.10
N ALA A 45 0.89 -6.77 5.41
CA ALA A 45 -0.16 -6.96 4.42
C ALA A 45 -0.36 -5.71 3.54
N THR A 46 -0.05 -4.53 4.08
CA THR A 46 -0.17 -3.25 3.37
C THR A 46 0.93 -3.00 2.33
N GLN A 47 1.91 -3.89 2.19
CA GLN A 47 2.96 -3.79 1.17
C GLN A 47 2.48 -4.24 -0.22
N VAL A 48 1.39 -5.00 -0.29
CA VAL A 48 0.80 -5.45 -1.56
C VAL A 48 0.18 -4.25 -2.28
N PRO A 49 0.61 -3.93 -3.52
CA PRO A 49 0.07 -2.81 -4.25
C PRO A 49 -1.35 -3.09 -4.77
N PRO A 50 -2.12 -2.05 -5.14
CA PRO A 50 -3.55 -2.19 -5.41
C PRO A 50 -3.89 -3.18 -6.53
N GLU A 51 -3.05 -3.26 -7.55
CA GLU A 51 -3.20 -4.17 -8.68
C GLU A 51 -3.14 -5.63 -8.25
N TRP A 52 -2.17 -5.97 -7.41
CA TRP A 52 -2.01 -7.32 -6.86
C TRP A 52 -2.98 -7.60 -5.72
N HIS A 53 -3.44 -6.55 -5.01
CA HIS A 53 -4.44 -6.65 -3.96
C HIS A 53 -5.78 -7.16 -4.52
N GLN A 54 -6.21 -6.71 -5.70
CA GLN A 54 -7.44 -7.23 -6.31
C GLN A 54 -7.33 -8.71 -6.65
N TRP A 55 -6.18 -9.14 -7.19
CA TRP A 55 -5.94 -10.52 -7.58
C TRP A 55 -5.82 -11.47 -6.38
N ILE A 56 -5.07 -11.08 -5.34
CA ILE A 56 -4.88 -11.92 -4.15
C ILE A 56 -6.17 -12.09 -3.35
N HIS A 57 -7.04 -11.07 -3.34
CA HIS A 57 -8.35 -11.11 -2.70
C HIS A 57 -9.46 -11.69 -3.58
N ARG A 58 -9.14 -12.27 -4.74
CA ARG A 58 -10.10 -12.88 -5.68
C ARG A 58 -11.20 -11.92 -6.15
N MET A 59 -10.92 -10.62 -6.19
CA MET A 59 -11.83 -9.66 -6.81
C MET A 59 -11.82 -9.79 -8.33
N THR A 60 -10.70 -10.26 -8.88
CA THR A 60 -10.52 -10.53 -10.30
C THR A 60 -9.71 -11.83 -10.50
N ASP A 61 -9.95 -12.49 -11.63
CA ASP A 61 -9.15 -13.62 -12.11
C ASP A 61 -8.01 -13.17 -13.03
N GLU A 62 -8.04 -11.93 -13.49
CA GLU A 62 -6.98 -11.37 -14.31
C GLU A 62 -5.73 -11.10 -13.48
N VAL A 63 -4.60 -11.63 -13.94
CA VAL A 63 -3.29 -11.29 -13.38
C VAL A 63 -2.97 -9.85 -13.79
N PRO A 64 -2.46 -9.02 -12.88
CA PRO A 64 -2.01 -7.68 -13.22
C PRO A 64 -0.76 -7.75 -14.13
N ASP A 65 -1.00 -7.88 -15.43
CA ASP A 65 -0.01 -7.62 -16.47
C ASP A 65 -0.11 -6.11 -16.76
N GLY A 66 1.02 -5.38 -16.70
CA GLY A 66 1.08 -3.90 -16.65
C GLY A 66 0.39 -3.13 -17.80
N ARG A 67 -0.28 -3.84 -18.70
CA ARG A 67 -1.14 -3.35 -19.77
C ARG A 67 -2.56 -3.01 -19.31
N ASN A 68 -3.08 -3.64 -18.25
CA ASN A 68 -4.48 -3.49 -17.82
C ASN A 68 -4.69 -2.42 -16.74
N PHE A 69 -3.63 -2.03 -16.02
CA PHE A 69 -3.73 -1.03 -14.95
C PHE A 69 -3.31 0.36 -15.46
N LYS A 70 -4.28 1.11 -16.00
CA LYS A 70 -4.09 2.53 -16.32
C LYS A 70 -4.05 3.34 -15.03
N THR A 71 -2.87 3.68 -14.56
CA THR A 71 -2.68 4.67 -13.50
C THR A 71 -2.86 6.08 -14.06
N SER A 72 -3.58 6.92 -13.31
CA SER A 72 -3.69 8.33 -13.66
C SER A 72 -2.40 9.06 -13.32
N PHE A 73 -2.13 10.19 -14.00
CA PHE A 73 -0.93 10.99 -13.80
C PHE A 73 -0.77 11.52 -12.35
N TYR A 74 -1.87 11.64 -11.61
CA TYR A 74 -1.88 12.13 -10.22
C TYR A 74 -1.76 11.00 -9.19
N THR A 75 -1.79 9.73 -9.60
CA THR A 75 -1.72 8.60 -8.67
C THR A 75 -0.28 8.46 -8.17
N PRO A 76 -0.02 8.61 -6.86
CA PRO A 76 1.31 8.40 -6.33
C PRO A 76 1.71 6.92 -6.42
N THR A 77 3.01 6.65 -6.39
CA THR A 77 3.52 5.29 -6.22
C THR A 77 2.99 4.71 -4.91
N HIS A 78 2.60 3.43 -4.94
CA HIS A 78 2.11 2.72 -3.77
C HIS A 78 3.15 2.75 -2.64
N ALA A 79 2.68 2.98 -1.41
CA ALA A 79 3.48 2.96 -0.20
C ALA A 79 2.77 2.15 0.89
N GLU A 80 3.55 1.45 1.72
CA GLU A 80 3.04 0.69 2.86
C GLU A 80 2.44 1.58 3.95
N ASN A 81 1.69 1.00 4.87
CA ASN A 81 1.13 1.73 5.99
C ASN A 81 2.21 2.20 6.96
N HIS A 82 2.27 3.51 7.20
CA HIS A 82 3.24 4.14 8.10
C HIS A 82 2.75 4.31 9.54
N THR A 83 1.64 3.67 9.94
CA THR A 83 1.13 3.71 11.31
C THR A 83 2.21 3.27 12.32
N GLY A 84 2.34 3.99 13.44
CA GLY A 84 3.37 3.71 14.46
C GLY A 84 4.80 4.14 14.09
N THR A 85 5.03 4.65 12.88
CA THR A 85 6.32 5.21 12.46
C THR A 85 6.32 6.74 12.51
N ARG A 86 7.49 7.36 12.26
CA ARG A 86 7.58 8.82 12.10
C ARG A 86 6.78 9.35 10.90
N GLY A 87 6.51 8.50 9.90
CA GLY A 87 5.73 8.82 8.71
C GLY A 87 4.22 8.67 8.88
N ALA A 88 3.73 8.39 10.09
CA ALA A 88 2.30 8.25 10.34
C ALA A 88 1.53 9.53 9.96
N PHE A 89 0.36 9.34 9.36
CA PHE A 89 -0.51 10.46 8.98
C PHE A 89 -0.95 11.24 10.23
N LYS A 90 -0.64 12.54 10.25
CA LYS A 90 -1.09 13.46 11.30
C LYS A 90 -2.14 14.39 10.73
N THR A 91 -3.34 14.33 11.28
CA THR A 91 -4.42 15.24 10.89
C THR A 91 -4.13 16.66 11.35
N TYR A 92 -4.58 17.62 10.57
CA TYR A 92 -4.52 19.04 10.89
C TYR A 92 -5.72 19.75 10.27
N SER A 93 -6.02 20.96 10.75
CA SER A 93 -7.03 21.80 10.11
C SER A 93 -6.52 22.26 8.75
N THR A 94 -7.20 21.84 7.68
CA THR A 94 -6.94 22.33 6.32
C THR A 94 -7.44 23.77 6.12
N VAL A 95 -8.21 24.30 7.07
CA VAL A 95 -8.81 25.64 7.00
C VAL A 95 -7.97 26.63 7.80
N LYS A 96 -7.79 27.84 7.24
CA LYS A 96 -7.18 28.99 7.91
C LYS A 96 -8.13 29.53 9.00
N PRO A 97 -7.62 30.23 10.04
CA PRO A 97 -8.49 30.87 11.03
C PRO A 97 -9.50 31.81 10.37
N LYS A 98 -10.78 31.69 10.75
CA LYS A 98 -11.87 32.52 10.19
C LYS A 98 -11.80 33.97 10.64
N ILE A 99 -11.31 34.20 11.86
CA ILE A 99 -11.19 35.53 12.47
C ILE A 99 -9.72 35.90 12.49
N GLN A 100 -9.39 37.00 11.83
CA GLN A 100 -8.04 37.57 11.87
C GLN A 100 -7.91 38.42 13.13
N LYS A 101 -6.84 38.18 13.90
CA LYS A 101 -6.52 39.00 15.07
C LYS A 101 -5.91 40.30 14.60
N TRP A 102 -6.20 41.38 15.32
CA TRP A 102 -5.49 42.64 15.12
C TRP A 102 -4.01 42.47 15.51
N GLU A 103 -3.11 42.89 14.62
CA GLU A 103 -1.68 42.94 14.90
C GLU A 103 -1.30 44.33 15.42
N PRO A 104 -0.80 44.46 16.66
CA PRO A 104 -0.45 45.76 17.22
C PRO A 104 0.71 46.40 16.49
N LYS A 105 0.51 47.64 16.04
CA LYS A 105 1.58 48.54 15.60
C LYS A 105 1.78 49.60 16.67
N VAL A 106 2.93 49.57 17.34
CA VAL A 106 3.30 50.58 18.33
C VAL A 106 3.95 51.75 17.59
N LEU A 107 3.41 52.95 17.76
CA LEU A 107 4.02 54.20 17.30
C LEU A 107 4.65 54.92 18.49
N ASN A 108 5.82 55.52 18.27
CA ASN A 108 6.47 56.37 19.27
C ASN A 108 5.67 57.67 19.42
N ARG A 109 5.54 58.18 20.65
CA ARG A 109 5.02 59.53 20.89
C ARG A 109 6.15 60.53 20.67
N GLU A 110 5.87 61.56 19.88
CA GLU A 110 6.74 62.73 19.63
C GLU A 110 6.72 63.72 20.79
#